data_AF-A0AAN9ARY9-F1
#
_entry.id   AF-A0AAN9ARY9-F1
#
_cell.length_a   1.000
_cell.length_b   1.000
_cell.length_c   1.000
_cell.angle_alpha   90.00
_cell.angle_beta   90.00
_cell.angle_gamma   90.00
#
_symmetry.space_group_name_H-M   'P 1'
#
loop_
_entity.id
_entity.type
_entity.pdbx_description
1 polymer ?
#
loop_
_entity_poly.entity_id
_entity_poly.type
_entity_poly.pdbx_seq_one_letter_code
_entity_poly.pdbx_strand_id
1 'polypeptide(L)'
;MVSFLDEYGIFRIVFHNTSEGMIMTSEGRQMTSPRERVTQCVKTGPCSCRTADGVIDLSPLADNVTARYKDVPDSEGADMYSWNPCLSFTETPHCVNVAACQRTIGLNESQNIGTQDSAQFVVTDQGDLTLQYTYPDPSGANRTTIVTLLYYPHAHDMIAIAGEMVALQYSITLMSKFACVNKDLE
;
A
#
# COMPACT_ATOMS: atom_id res chain seq x y z
N MET A 1 13.92 -2.80 -9.72
CA MET A 1 13.18 -2.55 -10.98
C MET A 1 12.09 -3.60 -11.07
N VAL A 2 10.82 -3.23 -10.99
CA VAL A 2 9.71 -4.20 -11.05
C VAL A 2 9.04 -4.03 -12.40
N SER A 3 9.03 -5.10 -13.19
CA SER A 3 8.41 -5.11 -14.53
C SER A 3 7.16 -5.96 -14.47
N PHE A 4 6.02 -5.38 -14.82
CA PHE A 4 4.76 -6.10 -14.98
C PHE A 4 4.48 -6.30 -16.47
N LEU A 5 4.06 -7.50 -16.84
CA LEU A 5 3.57 -7.82 -18.17
C LEU A 5 2.04 -7.82 -18.10
N ASP A 6 1.41 -6.90 -18.82
CA ASP A 6 -0.01 -7.03 -19.17
C ASP A 6 -0.16 -7.35 -20.67
N GLU A 7 -1.40 -7.55 -21.11
CA GLU A 7 -1.74 -7.91 -22.49
C GLU A 7 -1.44 -6.79 -23.51
N TYR A 8 -1.00 -5.61 -23.06
CA TYR A 8 -0.72 -4.43 -23.89
C TYR A 8 0.76 -4.00 -23.88
N GLY A 9 1.63 -4.62 -23.08
CA GLY A 9 3.07 -4.42 -23.13
C GLY A 9 3.76 -4.46 -21.76
N ILE A 10 5.06 -4.15 -21.76
CA ILE A 10 5.88 -4.12 -20.54
C ILE A 10 5.66 -2.79 -19.82
N PHE A 11 5.01 -2.82 -18.65
CA PHE A 11 5.07 -1.71 -17.70
C PHE A 11 6.32 -1.86 -16.85
N ARG A 12 7.27 -0.94 -17.00
CA ARG A 12 8.46 -0.85 -16.14
C ARG A 12 8.19 0.18 -15.04
N ILE A 13 8.07 -0.29 -13.80
CA ILE A 13 8.13 0.59 -12.64
C ILE A 13 9.59 0.62 -12.21
N VAL A 14 10.25 1.75 -12.51
CA VAL A 14 11.60 2.02 -12.04
C VAL A 14 11.50 2.83 -10.76
N PHE A 15 11.91 2.22 -9.65
CA PHE A 15 12.10 2.92 -8.40
C PHE A 15 13.48 3.60 -8.45
N HIS A 16 13.50 4.93 -8.58
CA HIS A 16 14.72 5.71 -8.39
C HIS A 16 14.77 6.20 -6.95
N ASN A 17 15.81 5.79 -6.22
CA ASN A 17 16.13 6.37 -4.92
C ASN A 17 16.84 7.70 -5.16
N THR A 18 16.15 8.81 -4.90
CA THR A 18 16.72 10.17 -4.98
C THR A 18 16.72 10.81 -3.60
N SER A 19 17.57 11.81 -3.38
CA SER A 19 17.61 12.57 -2.13
C SER A 19 16.31 13.33 -1.80
N GLU A 20 15.34 13.33 -2.72
CA GLU A 20 14.04 14.01 -2.62
C GLU A 20 12.85 13.04 -2.53
N GLY A 21 13.12 11.73 -2.43
CA GLY A 21 12.10 10.68 -2.34
C GLY A 21 12.04 9.75 -3.56
N MET A 22 11.10 8.81 -3.51
CA MET A 22 10.93 7.75 -4.52
C MET A 22 10.11 8.26 -5.71
N ILE A 23 10.75 8.37 -6.88
CA ILE A 23 10.07 8.76 -8.12
C ILE A 23 9.67 7.50 -8.89
N MET A 24 8.37 7.34 -9.15
CA MET A 24 7.85 6.33 -10.07
C MET A 24 7.82 6.93 -11.48
N THR A 25 8.65 6.42 -12.38
CA THR A 25 8.56 6.74 -13.81
C THR A 25 8.08 5.50 -14.57
N SER A 26 7.01 5.66 -15.35
CA SER A 26 6.61 4.68 -16.36
C SER A 26 7.17 5.12 -17.72
N GLU A 27 7.99 4.28 -18.34
CA GLU A 27 8.35 4.45 -19.76
C GLU A 27 7.21 3.86 -20.60
N GLY A 28 6.31 4.73 -21.08
CA GLY A 28 5.19 4.35 -21.96
C GLY A 28 3.90 5.07 -21.58
N ARG A 29 3.48 6.03 -22.42
CA ARG A 29 2.31 6.92 -22.30
C ARG A 29 2.13 7.61 -20.93
N GLN A 30 2.43 8.90 -20.92
CA GLN A 30 2.01 9.87 -19.91
C GLN A 30 0.53 9.66 -19.52
N MET A 31 0.28 9.11 -18.34
CA MET A 31 -0.97 9.31 -17.61
C MET A 31 -0.94 10.75 -17.05
N THR A 32 -1.18 11.75 -17.90
CA THR A 32 -1.40 13.13 -17.47
C THR A 32 -2.90 13.40 -17.38
N SER A 33 -3.57 12.75 -16.44
CA SER A 33 -4.63 13.46 -15.72
C SER A 33 -3.91 14.29 -14.66
N PRO A 34 -4.20 15.59 -14.47
CA PRO A 34 -3.74 16.28 -13.28
C PRO A 34 -4.19 15.43 -12.09
N ARG A 35 -3.25 14.91 -11.29
CA ARG A 35 -3.59 14.41 -9.96
C ARG A 35 -4.19 15.61 -9.25
N GLU A 36 -5.50 15.62 -9.11
CA GLU A 36 -6.15 16.51 -8.19
C GLU A 36 -5.54 16.21 -6.83
N ARG A 37 -4.80 17.19 -6.30
CA ARG A 37 -4.02 16.98 -5.08
C ARG A 37 -5.00 16.85 -3.94
N VAL A 38 -5.02 15.67 -3.32
CA VAL A 38 -5.71 15.50 -2.04
C VAL A 38 -4.99 16.39 -1.04
N THR A 39 -5.69 17.36 -0.47
CA THR A 39 -5.13 18.28 0.54
C THR A 39 -5.43 17.81 1.95
N GLN A 40 -6.51 17.04 2.12
CA GLN A 40 -6.94 16.47 3.38
C GLN A 40 -7.75 15.20 3.14
N CYS A 41 -7.61 14.22 4.03
CA CYS A 41 -8.34 12.97 4.02
C CYS A 41 -8.68 12.60 5.48
N VAL A 42 -9.88 13.00 5.91
CA VAL A 42 -10.35 12.77 7.29
C VAL A 42 -10.83 11.34 7.40
N LYS A 43 -10.16 10.54 8.24
CA LYS A 43 -10.51 9.13 8.47
C LYS A 43 -11.99 8.99 8.87
N THR A 44 -12.74 8.18 8.12
CA THR A 44 -14.14 7.85 8.39
C THR A 44 -14.34 6.39 8.82
N GLY A 45 -13.34 5.54 8.59
CA GLY A 45 -13.33 4.13 8.97
C GLY A 45 -11.89 3.57 8.94
N PRO A 46 -11.69 2.26 9.12
CA PRO A 46 -10.36 1.66 9.11
C PRO A 46 -9.63 1.85 7.77
N CYS A 47 -10.39 1.92 6.67
CA CYS A 47 -9.85 2.00 5.31
C CYS A 47 -10.64 2.96 4.41
N SER A 48 -11.35 3.91 5.01
CA SER A 48 -12.05 4.96 4.29
C SER A 48 -11.76 6.34 4.88
N CYS A 49 -11.80 7.35 4.02
CA CYS A 49 -11.69 8.73 4.42
C CYS A 49 -12.54 9.65 3.54
N ARG A 50 -12.80 10.85 4.06
CA ARG A 50 -13.47 11.92 3.33
C ARG A 50 -12.50 13.04 3.00
N THR A 51 -12.49 13.45 1.74
CA THR A 51 -11.81 14.64 1.21
C THR A 51 -12.82 15.74 0.93
N ALA A 52 -12.38 16.89 0.42
CA ALA A 52 -13.29 17.93 -0.07
C ALA A 52 -14.07 17.50 -1.33
N ASP A 53 -13.47 16.62 -2.13
CA ASP A 53 -14.01 16.21 -3.44
C ASP A 53 -14.85 14.93 -3.36
N GLY A 54 -14.78 14.18 -2.25
CA GLY A 54 -15.64 13.01 -2.01
C GLY A 54 -15.07 12.01 -1.03
N VAL A 55 -15.41 10.74 -1.21
CA VAL A 55 -15.01 9.64 -0.32
C VAL A 55 -14.03 8.72 -1.05
N ILE A 56 -12.96 8.37 -0.36
CA ILE A 56 -12.04 7.30 -0.74
C ILE A 56 -12.38 6.11 0.16
N ASP A 57 -12.78 5.00 -0.45
CA ASP A 57 -13.21 3.80 0.27
C ASP A 57 -12.54 2.55 -0.30
N LEU A 58 -11.65 1.95 0.48
CA LEU A 58 -10.96 0.72 0.11
C LEU A 58 -11.76 -0.54 0.52
N SER A 59 -12.93 -0.41 1.12
CA SER A 59 -13.77 -1.55 1.55
C SER A 59 -14.01 -2.60 0.45
N PRO A 60 -14.18 -2.23 -0.84
CA PRO A 60 -14.35 -3.23 -1.91
C PRO A 60 -13.11 -4.08 -2.18
N LEU A 61 -11.94 -3.69 -1.69
CA LEU A 61 -10.69 -4.43 -1.82
C LEU A 61 -10.45 -5.40 -0.66
N ALA A 62 -11.22 -5.32 0.42
CA ALA A 62 -11.00 -6.17 1.58
C ALA A 62 -11.33 -7.63 1.27
N ASP A 63 -10.46 -8.54 1.71
CA ASP A 63 -10.78 -9.97 1.81
C ASP A 63 -11.23 -10.27 3.25
N ASN A 64 -12.28 -11.07 3.41
CA ASN A 64 -12.88 -11.36 4.73
C ASN A 64 -12.35 -12.64 5.38
N VAL A 65 -11.52 -13.42 4.68
CA VAL A 65 -10.95 -14.68 5.19
C VAL A 65 -9.46 -14.53 5.44
N THR A 66 -8.72 -13.90 4.52
CA THR A 66 -7.25 -13.81 4.58
C THR A 66 -6.73 -12.41 4.29
N ALA A 67 -5.41 -12.26 4.16
CA ALA A 67 -4.86 -11.09 3.51
C ALA A 67 -5.38 -10.99 2.07
N ARG A 68 -5.76 -9.79 1.62
CA ARG A 68 -6.17 -9.55 0.22
C ARG A 68 -4.99 -9.79 -0.71
N TYR A 69 -3.85 -9.22 -0.37
CA TYR A 69 -2.58 -9.41 -1.06
C TYR A 69 -1.75 -10.29 -0.16
N LYS A 70 -1.60 -11.56 -0.50
CA LYS A 70 -0.93 -12.55 0.34
C LYS A 70 0.40 -12.97 -0.29
N ASP A 71 1.44 -13.08 0.54
CA ASP A 71 2.75 -13.61 0.16
C ASP A 71 3.35 -12.93 -1.09
N VAL A 72 3.14 -11.62 -1.23
CA VAL A 72 3.68 -10.84 -2.35
C VAL A 72 5.17 -10.57 -2.09
N PRO A 73 6.09 -11.01 -2.96
CA PRO A 73 7.51 -10.78 -2.76
C PRO A 73 7.85 -9.29 -2.87
N ASP A 74 8.86 -8.85 -2.13
CA ASP A 74 9.44 -7.54 -2.33
C ASP A 74 10.29 -7.44 -3.61
N SER A 75 10.85 -6.26 -3.83
CA SER A 75 11.62 -5.95 -5.03
C SER A 75 12.98 -6.65 -5.08
N GLU A 76 13.48 -7.18 -3.96
CA GLU A 76 14.74 -7.92 -3.86
C GLU A 76 14.54 -9.44 -3.86
N GLY A 77 13.30 -9.91 -3.64
CA GLY A 77 12.96 -11.33 -3.51
C GLY A 77 13.47 -11.96 -2.22
N ALA A 78 13.74 -11.16 -1.19
CA ALA A 78 14.24 -11.62 0.11
C ALA A 78 13.10 -11.89 1.09
N ASP A 79 12.08 -11.04 1.05
CA ASP A 79 10.92 -11.11 1.93
C ASP A 79 9.61 -11.19 1.13
N MET A 80 8.59 -11.77 1.77
CA MET A 80 7.20 -11.79 1.33
C MET A 80 6.35 -10.98 2.29
N TYR A 81 5.32 -10.34 1.75
CA TYR A 81 4.46 -9.45 2.49
C TYR A 81 3.00 -9.77 2.22
N SER A 82 2.23 -9.76 3.30
CA SER A 82 0.78 -9.92 3.26
C SER A 82 0.12 -8.66 3.80
N TRP A 83 -0.90 -8.15 3.11
CA TRP A 83 -1.62 -6.93 3.48
C TRP A 83 -3.12 -7.04 3.19
N ASN A 84 -3.93 -6.45 4.07
CA ASN A 84 -5.37 -6.27 3.89
C ASN A 84 -5.75 -4.84 4.31
N PRO A 85 -6.43 -4.05 3.44
CA PRO A 85 -6.69 -2.64 3.74
C PRO A 85 -7.62 -2.41 4.92
N CYS A 86 -8.63 -3.27 5.13
CA CYS A 86 -9.77 -2.95 6.01
C CYS A 86 -10.00 -3.92 7.15
N LEU A 87 -9.62 -5.18 6.96
CA LEU A 87 -9.90 -6.25 7.90
C LEU A 87 -8.59 -6.82 8.42
N SER A 88 -8.56 -7.12 9.71
CA SER A 88 -7.42 -7.81 10.30
C SER A 88 -7.42 -9.26 9.83
N PHE A 89 -6.23 -9.82 9.65
CA PHE A 89 -6.05 -11.24 9.36
C PHE A 89 -5.03 -11.88 10.29
N THR A 90 -5.05 -13.21 10.32
CA THR A 90 -4.05 -14.04 10.98
C THR A 90 -3.53 -15.05 9.96
N GLU A 91 -2.22 -15.13 9.80
CA GLU A 91 -1.59 -16.00 8.81
C GLU A 91 -0.58 -16.97 9.44
N THR A 92 0.22 -16.48 10.38
CA THR A 92 1.24 -17.26 11.09
C THR A 92 1.13 -17.01 12.60
N PRO A 93 1.79 -17.80 13.46
CA PRO A 93 1.83 -17.53 14.90
C PRO A 93 2.42 -16.15 15.28
N HIS A 94 3.20 -15.53 14.39
CA HIS A 94 3.78 -14.20 14.60
C HIS A 94 3.13 -13.11 13.74
N CYS A 95 2.07 -13.45 13.00
CA CYS A 95 1.22 -12.55 12.22
C CYS A 95 -0.24 -12.78 12.61
N VAL A 96 -0.64 -12.19 13.74
CA VAL A 96 -1.94 -12.42 14.39
C VAL A 96 -2.70 -11.11 14.53
N ASN A 97 -3.93 -11.07 14.02
CA ASN A 97 -4.81 -9.89 14.05
C ASN A 97 -4.12 -8.62 13.51
N VAL A 98 -3.45 -8.75 12.36
CA VAL A 98 -2.67 -7.68 11.73
C VAL A 98 -3.35 -7.13 10.48
N ALA A 99 -2.98 -5.90 10.13
CA ALA A 99 -3.26 -5.33 8.81
C ALA A 99 -2.16 -5.70 7.81
N ALA A 100 -0.92 -5.89 8.28
CA ALA A 100 0.23 -6.20 7.46
C ALA A 100 1.22 -7.14 8.17
N CYS A 101 1.81 -8.07 7.41
CA CYS A 101 2.75 -9.09 7.87
C CYS A 101 3.95 -9.16 6.91
N GLN A 102 5.16 -9.29 7.46
CA GLN A 102 6.37 -9.66 6.70
C GLN A 102 6.75 -11.11 7.03
N ARG A 103 7.28 -11.82 6.04
CA ARG A 103 7.84 -13.17 6.17
C ARG A 103 9.14 -13.25 5.40
N THR A 104 10.20 -13.76 6.01
CA THR A 104 11.48 -13.92 5.32
C THR A 104 11.53 -15.22 4.54
N ILE A 105 11.87 -15.16 3.25
CA ILE A 105 11.85 -16.32 2.36
C ILE A 105 12.93 -17.32 2.79
N GLY A 106 12.55 -18.59 2.88
CA GLY A 106 13.45 -19.67 3.28
C GLY A 106 13.71 -19.75 4.80
N LEU A 107 13.20 -18.80 5.58
CA LEU A 107 13.23 -18.82 7.04
C LEU A 107 11.82 -19.00 7.60
N ASN A 108 11.72 -19.53 8.82
CA ASN A 108 10.44 -19.59 9.54
C ASN A 108 10.23 -18.33 10.41
N GLU A 109 10.60 -17.17 9.86
CA GLU A 109 10.57 -15.89 10.55
C GLU A 109 9.46 -15.02 9.95
N SER A 110 8.63 -14.46 10.82
CA SER A 110 7.55 -13.56 10.43
C SER A 110 7.33 -12.49 11.47
N GLN A 111 6.85 -11.33 11.03
CA GLN A 111 6.77 -10.14 11.85
C GLN A 111 5.49 -9.36 11.60
N ASN A 112 4.85 -8.94 12.69
CA ASN A 112 3.79 -7.94 12.67
C ASN A 112 4.36 -6.58 12.24
N ILE A 113 3.84 -6.00 11.16
CA ILE A 113 4.31 -4.69 10.64
C ILE A 113 3.19 -3.64 10.57
N GLY A 114 2.01 -3.94 11.14
CA GLY A 114 0.92 -2.98 11.29
C GLY A 114 -0.40 -3.63 11.76
N THR A 115 -1.23 -2.90 12.51
CA THR A 115 -2.57 -3.34 12.92
C THR A 115 -3.67 -2.46 12.34
N GLN A 116 -4.89 -2.99 12.17
CA GLN A 116 -6.02 -2.18 11.66
C GLN A 116 -6.37 -0.99 12.58
N ASP A 117 -6.25 -1.17 13.90
CA ASP A 117 -6.55 -0.11 14.86
C ASP A 117 -5.60 1.09 14.74
N SER A 118 -4.37 0.83 14.26
CA SER A 118 -3.37 1.87 14.01
C SER A 118 -3.54 2.63 12.69
N ALA A 119 -4.50 2.23 11.85
CA ALA A 119 -4.65 2.78 10.50
C ALA A 119 -4.77 4.31 10.50
N GLN A 120 -3.96 5.01 9.71
CA GLN A 120 -4.01 6.46 9.55
C GLN A 120 -3.87 6.85 8.09
N PHE A 121 -4.70 7.79 7.64
CA PHE A 121 -4.52 8.42 6.34
C PHE A 121 -3.63 9.64 6.49
N VAL A 122 -2.57 9.71 5.68
CA VAL A 122 -1.60 10.80 5.69
C VAL A 122 -1.44 11.31 4.27
N VAL A 123 -1.62 12.63 4.12
CA VAL A 123 -1.36 13.35 2.88
C VAL A 123 0.03 13.96 2.98
N THR A 124 0.91 13.66 2.02
CA THR A 124 2.26 14.24 1.97
C THR A 124 2.22 15.69 1.47
N ASP A 125 3.31 16.44 1.67
CA ASP A 125 3.43 17.81 1.15
C ASP A 125 3.33 17.86 -0.39
N GLN A 126 3.64 16.75 -1.06
CA GLN A 126 3.52 16.58 -2.50
C GLN A 126 2.07 16.28 -2.95
N GLY A 127 1.16 16.03 -2.00
CA GLY A 127 -0.25 15.70 -2.24
C GLY A 127 -0.49 14.22 -2.50
N ASP A 128 0.47 13.35 -2.19
CA ASP A 128 0.28 11.90 -2.26
C ASP A 128 -0.48 11.42 -1.03
N LEU A 129 -1.47 10.55 -1.25
CA LEU A 129 -2.23 9.95 -0.18
C LEU A 129 -1.62 8.61 0.22
N THR A 130 -1.37 8.44 1.50
CA THR A 130 -0.89 7.19 2.08
C THR A 130 -1.84 6.67 3.15
N LEU A 131 -1.94 5.35 3.27
CA LEU A 131 -2.56 4.65 4.38
C LEU A 131 -1.46 3.95 5.17
N GLN A 132 -1.30 4.35 6.43
CA GLN A 132 -0.22 3.91 7.30
C GLN A 132 -0.74 3.04 8.42
N TYR A 133 0.05 2.04 8.81
CA TYR A 133 -0.21 1.16 9.94
C TYR A 133 1.06 1.04 10.78
N THR A 134 0.91 0.98 12.09
CA THR A 134 2.03 0.80 13.02
C THR A 134 1.87 -0.42 13.91
N TYR A 135 3.01 -0.97 14.32
CA TYR A 135 3.10 -2.04 15.31
C TYR A 135 4.34 -1.83 16.18
N PRO A 136 4.21 -1.81 17.53
CA PRO A 136 5.36 -1.66 18.40
C PRO A 136 6.20 -2.94 18.43
N ASP A 137 7.48 -2.83 18.11
CA ASP A 137 8.42 -3.94 18.24
C ASP A 137 8.83 -4.17 19.72
N PRO A 138 9.47 -5.30 20.04
CA PRO A 138 9.89 -5.60 21.42
C PRO A 138 10.91 -4.61 22.01
N SER A 139 11.62 -3.84 21.17
CA SER A 139 12.55 -2.78 21.60
C SER A 139 11.84 -1.47 21.93
N GLY A 140 10.55 -1.35 21.58
CA GLY A 140 9.74 -0.15 21.76
C GLY A 140 9.74 0.78 20.55
N ALA A 141 10.44 0.45 19.47
CA ALA A 141 10.37 1.18 18.20
C ALA A 141 9.15 0.74 17.40
N ASN A 142 8.59 1.63 16.57
CA ASN A 142 7.42 1.30 15.76
C ASN A 142 7.83 0.80 14.38
N ARG A 143 7.42 -0.41 14.04
CA ARG A 143 7.29 -0.87 12.65
C ARG A 143 6.17 -0.11 11.99
N THR A 144 6.40 0.43 10.80
CA THR A 144 5.44 1.26 10.07
C THR A 144 5.28 0.76 8.65
N THR A 145 4.12 0.26 8.30
CA THR A 145 3.74 -0.03 6.90
C THR A 145 3.16 1.24 6.29
N ILE A 146 3.70 1.66 5.14
CA ILE A 146 3.25 2.84 4.38
C ILE A 146 2.73 2.36 3.03
N VAL A 147 1.41 2.51 2.83
CA VAL A 147 0.75 2.15 1.57
C VAL A 147 0.44 3.42 0.79
N THR A 148 1.14 3.65 -0.32
CA THR A 148 0.84 4.75 -1.22
C THR A 148 -0.34 4.39 -2.12
N LEU A 149 -1.36 5.26 -2.14
CA LEU A 149 -2.60 5.05 -2.88
C LEU A 149 -2.55 5.78 -4.23
N LEU A 150 -2.61 5.02 -5.33
CA LEU A 150 -2.61 5.56 -6.68
C LEU A 150 -3.88 5.14 -7.43
N TYR A 151 -4.52 6.10 -8.09
CA TYR A 151 -5.60 5.79 -9.01
C TYR A 151 -5.12 4.92 -10.16
N TYR A 152 -5.87 3.86 -10.45
CA TYR A 152 -5.70 3.02 -11.62
C TYR A 152 -7.08 2.63 -12.17
N PRO A 153 -7.45 3.10 -13.39
CA PRO A 153 -8.82 3.01 -13.89
C PRO A 153 -9.27 1.61 -14.33
N HIS A 154 -8.40 0.61 -14.26
CA HIS A 154 -8.68 -0.72 -14.81
C HIS A 154 -9.44 -1.60 -13.81
N ALA A 155 -9.99 -2.70 -14.32
CA ALA A 155 -10.84 -3.61 -13.55
C ALA A 155 -10.09 -4.31 -12.41
N HIS A 156 -8.77 -4.46 -12.53
CA HIS A 156 -7.93 -5.16 -11.55
C HIS A 156 -7.04 -4.18 -10.79
N ASP A 157 -6.98 -4.37 -9.48
CA ASP A 157 -5.98 -3.77 -8.61
C ASP A 157 -4.59 -4.38 -8.84
N MET A 158 -3.55 -3.57 -8.62
CA MET A 158 -2.16 -4.02 -8.64
C MET A 158 -1.45 -3.54 -7.37
N ILE A 159 -0.57 -4.38 -6.85
CA ILE A 159 0.27 -4.07 -5.70
C ILE A 159 1.74 -4.22 -6.05
N ALA A 160 2.57 -3.29 -5.61
CA ALA A 160 4.02 -3.39 -5.68
C ALA A 160 4.60 -3.19 -4.28
N ILE A 161 5.51 -4.06 -3.88
CA ILE A 161 6.12 -4.03 -2.55
C ILE A 161 7.61 -3.77 -2.71
N ALA A 162 8.06 -2.63 -2.21
CA ALA A 162 9.48 -2.30 -2.23
C ALA A 162 10.22 -3.07 -1.13
N GLY A 163 9.54 -3.34 -0.01
CA GLY A 163 10.09 -3.98 1.19
C GLY A 163 10.46 -2.95 2.26
N GLU A 164 11.39 -3.32 3.14
CA GLU A 164 11.93 -2.43 4.17
C GLU A 164 12.98 -1.47 3.58
N MET A 165 12.52 -0.32 3.06
CA MET A 165 13.40 0.65 2.40
C MET A 165 14.23 1.49 3.40
N VAL A 166 13.70 1.64 4.60
CA VAL A 166 14.35 2.27 5.76
C VAL A 166 14.05 1.39 6.95
N ALA A 167 14.98 1.27 7.89
CA ALA A 167 14.78 0.44 9.08
C ALA A 167 13.40 0.69 9.73
N LEU A 168 12.65 -0.39 9.91
CA LEU A 168 11.29 -0.45 10.45
C LEU A 168 10.21 0.24 9.60
N GLN A 169 10.49 0.62 8.35
CA GLN A 169 9.52 1.21 7.42
C GLN A 169 9.35 0.37 6.16
N TYR A 170 8.13 -0.13 5.95
CA TYR A 170 7.78 -1.06 4.88
C TYR A 170 6.93 -0.36 3.83
N SER A 171 7.43 -0.27 2.60
CA SER A 171 6.77 0.50 1.55
C SER A 171 5.99 -0.40 0.58
N ILE A 172 4.71 -0.07 0.43
CA ILE A 172 3.76 -0.72 -0.46
C ILE A 172 3.14 0.36 -1.36
N THR A 173 2.92 0.04 -2.62
CA THR A 173 2.15 0.87 -3.56
C THR A 173 0.92 0.10 -4.02
N LEU A 174 -0.26 0.68 -3.80
CA LEU A 174 -1.54 0.17 -4.30
C LEU A 174 -1.99 1.01 -5.49
N MET A 175 -2.24 0.35 -6.62
CA MET A 175 -2.87 0.90 -7.81
C MET A 175 -4.29 0.35 -7.92
N SER A 176 -5.30 1.20 -7.74
CA SER A 176 -6.70 0.78 -7.77
C SER A 176 -7.65 1.92 -8.13
N LYS A 177 -8.80 1.61 -8.72
CA LYS A 177 -9.88 2.58 -8.92
C LYS A 177 -10.46 3.10 -7.59
N PHE A 178 -10.29 2.34 -6.51
CA PHE A 178 -10.77 2.70 -5.17
C PHE A 178 -9.78 3.57 -4.38
N ALA A 179 -8.58 3.77 -4.92
CA ALA A 179 -7.51 4.55 -4.28
C ALA A 179 -7.64 6.08 -4.49
N CYS A 180 -8.73 6.54 -5.09
CA CYS A 180 -9.06 7.95 -5.22
C CYS A 180 -10.56 8.20 -5.03
N VAL A 181 -10.94 9.47 -5.04
CA VAL A 181 -12.34 9.86 -5.03
C VAL A 181 -13.00 9.33 -6.30
N ASN A 182 -14.08 8.57 -6.13
CA ASN A 182 -14.86 8.07 -7.25
C ASN A 182 -15.82 9.17 -7.73
N LYS A 183 -15.41 9.92 -8.75
CA LYS A 183 -16.24 11.00 -9.33
C LYS A 183 -17.38 10.50 -10.24
N ASP A 184 -17.44 9.19 -10.51
CA ASP A 184 -18.43 8.58 -11.40
C ASP A 184 -19.71 8.11 -10.68
N LEU A 185 -19.95 8.58 -9.43
CA LEU A 185 -21.13 8.23 -8.62
C LEU A 185 -22.11 9.40 -8.39
N GLU A 186 -22.02 10.48 -9.21
CA GLU A 186 -23.05 11.53 -9.27
C GLU A 186 -24.09 11.29 -10.38
#